data_AF-V7DC09-F1
#
_entry.id   AF-V7DC09-F1
#
_cell.length_a   1.000
_cell.length_b   1.000
_cell.length_c   1.000
_cell.angle_alpha   90.00
_cell.angle_beta   90.00
_cell.angle_gamma   90.00
#
_symmetry.space_group_name_H-M   'P 1'
#
loop_
_entity.id
_entity.type
_entity.pdbx_description
1 polymer ?
#
loop_
_entity_poly.entity_id
_entity_poly.type
_entity_poly.pdbx_seq_one_letter_code
_entity_poly.pdbx_strand_id
1 'polypeptide(L)'
;MYATFEEYILEFRNDQVPNDGEARIVRSIEKASRQADSYIRAGGLDAPVTDAGAIEDIKGSILDIARYYLWNENPTDEQRRRFEYAIRWFEGLASGRNRLRTTTQESRKSGFHNVRLVRS
;
A
#
# COMPACT_ATOMS: atom_id res chain seq x y z
N MET A 1 -9.54 1.59 2.64
CA MET A 1 -9.20 1.56 1.20
C MET A 1 -8.35 2.79 0.94
N TYR A 2 -7.24 2.68 0.21
CA TYR A 2 -6.24 3.75 0.09
C TYR A 2 -6.21 4.48 -1.26
N ALA A 3 -6.98 3.98 -2.21
CA ALA A 3 -7.16 4.59 -3.52
C ALA A 3 -8.61 4.38 -3.96
N THR A 4 -9.02 5.08 -5.01
CA THR A 4 -10.37 5.04 -5.59
C THR A 4 -10.32 4.60 -7.05
N PHE A 5 -11.49 4.27 -7.60
CA PHE A 5 -11.63 4.00 -9.03
C PHE A 5 -11.21 5.20 -9.90
N GLU A 6 -11.60 6.41 -9.51
CA GLU A 6 -11.26 7.63 -10.25
C GLU A 6 -9.75 7.85 -10.32
N GLU A 7 -9.04 7.65 -9.21
CA GLU A 7 -7.57 7.76 -9.16
C GLU A 7 -6.90 6.69 -10.01
N TYR A 8 -7.46 5.48 -10.05
CA TYR A 8 -6.96 4.42 -10.93
C TYR A 8 -7.06 4.80 -12.41
N ILE A 9 -8.23 5.29 -12.83
CA ILE A 9 -8.44 5.71 -14.23
C ILE A 9 -7.55 6.92 -14.57
N LEU A 10 -7.35 7.82 -13.60
CA LEU A 10 -6.48 8.98 -13.76
C LEU A 10 -5.01 8.59 -13.99
N GLU A 11 -4.52 7.60 -13.24
CA GLU A 11 -3.14 7.10 -13.31
C GLU A 11 -2.91 6.22 -14.54
N PHE A 12 -3.86 5.33 -14.87
CA PHE A 12 -3.74 4.34 -15.94
C PHE A 12 -4.71 4.57 -17.09
N ARG A 13 -4.81 5.81 -17.58
CA ARG A 13 -5.75 6.23 -18.65
C ARG A 13 -5.73 5.37 -19.91
N ASN A 14 -4.63 4.68 -20.18
CA ASN A 14 -4.44 3.85 -21.37
C ASN A 14 -4.89 2.39 -21.19
N ASP A 15 -5.26 1.98 -19.97
CA ASP A 15 -5.71 0.62 -19.72
C ASP A 15 -7.08 0.38 -20.35
N GLN A 16 -7.16 -0.69 -21.14
CA GLN A 16 -8.41 -1.16 -21.73
C GLN A 16 -9.17 -1.97 -20.68
N VAL A 17 -10.00 -1.27 -19.89
CA VAL A 17 -10.79 -1.89 -18.83
C VAL A 17 -12.08 -2.49 -19.43
N PRO A 18 -12.45 -3.76 -19.12
CA PRO A 18 -13.70 -4.36 -19.59
C PRO A 18 -14.96 -3.62 -19.09
N ASN A 19 -16.13 -3.93 -19.66
CA ASN A 19 -17.40 -3.27 -19.32
C ASN A 19 -17.83 -3.43 -17.84
N ASP A 20 -17.38 -4.47 -17.13
CA ASP A 20 -17.55 -4.66 -15.68
C ASP A 20 -16.36 -4.13 -14.86
N GLY A 21 -15.59 -3.24 -15.49
CA GLY A 21 -14.27 -2.78 -15.09
C GLY A 21 -14.20 -2.11 -13.73
N GLU A 22 -15.16 -1.23 -13.45
CA GLU A 22 -15.21 -0.48 -12.19
C GLU A 22 -15.27 -1.42 -10.99
N ALA A 23 -16.23 -2.35 -10.99
CA ALA A 23 -16.39 -3.29 -9.88
C ALA A 23 -15.16 -4.19 -9.70
N ARG A 24 -14.49 -4.59 -10.80
CA ARG A 24 -13.24 -5.35 -10.74
C ARG A 24 -12.09 -4.53 -10.17
N ILE A 25 -11.95 -3.27 -10.60
CA ILE A 25 -10.91 -2.35 -10.12
C ILE A 25 -11.09 -2.08 -8.63
N VAL A 26 -12.31 -1.77 -8.18
CA VAL A 26 -12.60 -1.55 -6.76
C VAL A 26 -12.21 -2.77 -5.93
N ARG A 27 -12.61 -3.98 -6.34
CA ARG A 27 -12.20 -5.23 -5.66
C ARG A 27 -10.68 -5.42 -5.63
N SER A 28 -9.98 -5.09 -6.71
CA SER A 28 -8.52 -5.17 -6.78
C SER A 28 -7.85 -4.16 -5.86
N ILE A 29 -8.36 -2.93 -5.77
CA ILE A 29 -7.87 -1.89 -4.85
C ILE A 29 -8.12 -2.30 -3.39
N GLU A 30 -9.28 -2.86 -3.07
CA GLU A 30 -9.58 -3.40 -1.74
C GLU A 30 -8.63 -4.54 -1.37
N LYS A 31 -8.34 -5.45 -2.30
CA LYS A 31 -7.39 -6.53 -2.10
C LYS A 31 -5.97 -5.99 -1.88
N ALA A 32 -5.53 -5.03 -2.69
CA ALA A 32 -4.24 -4.37 -2.53
C ALA A 32 -4.14 -3.62 -1.20
N SER A 33 -5.19 -2.92 -0.79
CA SER A 33 -5.26 -2.19 0.49
C SER A 33 -5.11 -3.15 1.68
N ARG A 34 -5.82 -4.28 1.69
CA ARG A 34 -5.69 -5.30 2.75
C ARG A 34 -4.30 -5.93 2.82
N GLN A 35 -3.64 -6.08 1.67
CA GLN A 35 -2.27 -6.57 1.63
C GLN A 35 -1.31 -5.52 2.22
N ALA A 36 -1.45 -4.24 1.85
CA ALA A 36 -0.67 -3.16 2.42
C ALA A 36 -0.87 -3.04 3.94
N ASP A 37 -2.10 -3.21 4.45
CA ASP A 37 -2.37 -3.21 5.89
C ASP A 37 -1.53 -4.26 6.63
N SER A 38 -1.28 -5.41 6.01
CA SER A 38 -0.44 -6.47 6.59
C SER A 38 1.02 -6.02 6.71
N TYR A 39 1.55 -5.33 5.70
CA TYR A 39 2.92 -4.78 5.75
C TYR A 39 3.05 -3.59 6.70
N ILE A 40 2.04 -2.70 6.73
CA ILE A 40 1.98 -1.56 7.65
C ILE A 40 2.00 -2.05 9.10
N ARG A 41 1.17 -3.04 9.43
CA ARG A 41 1.16 -3.70 10.75
C ARG A 41 2.48 -4.38 11.08
N ALA A 42 3.10 -5.05 10.10
CA ALA A 42 4.42 -5.65 10.29
C ALA A 42 5.52 -4.61 10.56
N GLY A 43 5.38 -3.39 10.02
CA GLY A 43 6.25 -2.25 10.31
C GLY A 43 5.99 -1.57 11.67
N GLY A 44 5.05 -2.08 12.46
CA GLY A 44 4.71 -1.56 13.78
C GLY A 44 3.80 -0.33 13.78
N LEU A 45 3.13 -0.05 12.65
CA LEU A 45 2.15 1.03 12.53
C LEU A 45 0.72 0.48 12.63
N ASP A 46 -0.20 1.32 13.12
CA ASP A 46 -1.62 1.00 13.08
C ASP A 46 -2.15 1.01 11.65
N ALA A 47 -3.06 0.07 11.37
CA ALA A 47 -3.78 -0.02 10.10
C ALA A 47 -5.29 -0.19 10.36
N PRO A 48 -6.17 0.46 9.58
CA PRO A 48 -5.84 1.26 8.40
C PRO A 48 -5.20 2.61 8.75
N VAL A 49 -4.28 3.07 7.90
CA VAL A 49 -3.69 4.41 8.04
C VAL A 49 -4.74 5.46 7.69
N THR A 50 -4.82 6.49 8.50
CA THR A 50 -5.80 7.59 8.34
C THR A 50 -5.16 8.94 8.02
N ASP A 51 -3.84 9.08 8.23
CA ASP A 51 -3.12 10.31 7.88
C ASP A 51 -3.06 10.49 6.37
N ALA A 52 -3.49 11.67 5.88
CA ALA A 52 -3.58 11.95 4.46
C ALA A 52 -2.22 11.88 3.75
N GLY A 53 -1.15 12.42 4.36
CA GLY A 53 0.19 12.36 3.79
C GLY A 53 0.70 10.92 3.67
N ALA A 54 0.42 10.10 4.67
CA ALA A 54 0.79 8.70 4.65
C ALA A 54 -0.01 7.88 3.61
N ILE A 55 -1.29 8.25 3.39
CA ILE A 55 -2.12 7.67 2.32
C ILE A 55 -1.56 8.04 0.94
N GLU A 56 -1.17 9.30 0.72
CA GLU A 56 -0.55 9.71 -0.55
C GLU A 56 0.75 8.93 -0.85
N ASP A 57 1.59 8.71 0.17
CA ASP A 57 2.86 7.97 0.01
C ASP A 57 2.64 6.51 -0.48
N ILE A 58 1.54 5.87 -0.08
CA ILE A 58 1.26 4.46 -0.43
C ILE A 58 0.37 4.31 -1.67
N LYS A 59 -0.37 5.35 -2.05
CA LYS A 59 -1.41 5.29 -3.09
C LYS A 59 -0.91 4.73 -4.42
N GLY A 60 0.23 5.22 -4.91
CA GLY A 60 0.81 4.73 -6.17
C GLY A 60 1.11 3.23 -6.13
N SER A 61 1.75 2.76 -5.05
CA SER A 61 2.04 1.34 -4.84
C SER A 61 0.76 0.48 -4.75
N ILE A 62 -0.31 1.01 -4.12
CA ILE A 62 -1.62 0.34 -4.08
C ILE A 62 -2.21 0.21 -5.48
N LEU A 63 -2.16 1.28 -6.28
CA LEU A 63 -2.66 1.28 -7.65
C LEU A 63 -1.90 0.29 -8.54
N ASP A 64 -0.57 0.24 -8.45
CA ASP A 64 0.25 -0.73 -9.19
C ASP A 64 -0.08 -2.19 -8.82
N ILE A 65 -0.29 -2.48 -7.52
CA ILE A 65 -0.71 -3.81 -7.06
C ILE A 65 -2.12 -4.14 -7.55
N ALA A 66 -3.05 -3.19 -7.46
CA ALA A 66 -4.42 -3.37 -7.93
C ALA A 66 -4.45 -3.61 -9.45
N ARG A 67 -3.62 -2.89 -10.21
CA ARG A 67 -3.43 -3.08 -11.65
C ARG A 67 -2.98 -4.51 -11.93
N TYR A 68 -1.92 -4.98 -11.28
CA TYR A 68 -1.46 -6.36 -11.46
C TYR A 68 -2.53 -7.41 -11.13
N TYR A 69 -3.33 -7.20 -10.08
CA TYR A 69 -4.45 -8.10 -9.76
C TYR A 69 -5.54 -8.14 -10.83
N LEU A 70 -5.71 -7.08 -11.62
CA LEU A 70 -6.70 -7.04 -12.69
C LEU A 70 -6.30 -7.92 -13.90
N TRP A 71 -4.99 -8.05 -14.18
CA TRP A 71 -4.42 -8.82 -15.29
C TRP A 71 -3.53 -9.99 -14.84
N ASN A 72 -3.69 -10.50 -13.63
CA ASN A 72 -2.78 -11.50 -13.05
C ASN A 72 -2.61 -12.79 -13.89
N GLU A 73 -3.59 -13.13 -14.72
CA GLU A 73 -3.52 -14.25 -15.66
C GLU A 73 -2.53 -14.01 -16.81
N ASN A 74 -2.44 -12.77 -17.30
CA ASN A 74 -1.58 -12.37 -18.41
C ASN A 74 -1.06 -10.93 -18.25
N PRO A 75 -0.23 -10.65 -17.22
CA PRO A 75 0.26 -9.31 -16.98
C PRO A 75 1.37 -8.98 -17.98
N THR A 76 1.44 -7.73 -18.42
CA THR A 76 2.59 -7.24 -19.20
C THR A 76 3.85 -7.19 -18.32
N ASP A 77 5.04 -7.18 -18.94
CA ASP A 77 6.30 -7.07 -18.21
C ASP A 77 6.37 -5.80 -17.37
N GLU A 78 5.79 -4.70 -17.87
CA GLU A 78 5.72 -3.44 -17.13
C GLU A 78 4.80 -3.55 -15.91
N GLN A 79 3.63 -4.16 -16.05
CA GLN A 79 2.72 -4.39 -14.92
C GLN A 79 3.37 -5.27 -13.84
N ARG A 80 4.09 -6.32 -14.25
CA ARG A 80 4.83 -7.19 -13.33
C ARG A 80 5.94 -6.42 -12.61
N ARG A 81 6.76 -5.65 -13.34
CA ARG A 81 7.86 -4.87 -12.77
C ARG A 81 7.36 -3.84 -11.75
N ARG A 82 6.31 -3.10 -12.09
CA ARG A 82 5.71 -2.12 -11.17
C ARG A 82 5.16 -2.78 -9.91
N PHE A 83 4.48 -3.92 -10.06
CA PHE A 83 4.03 -4.73 -8.93
C PHE A 83 5.20 -5.15 -8.03
N GLU A 84 6.28 -5.68 -8.59
CA GLU A 84 7.46 -6.09 -7.81
C GLU A 84 8.09 -4.91 -7.08
N TYR A 85 8.16 -3.73 -7.70
CA TYR A 85 8.66 -2.52 -7.05
C TYR A 85 7.75 -2.05 -5.91
N ALA A 86 6.43 -2.07 -6.11
CA ALA A 86 5.45 -1.76 -5.07
C ALA A 86 5.57 -2.73 -3.88
N ILE A 87 5.69 -4.03 -4.13
CA ILE A 87 5.89 -5.04 -3.08
C ILE A 87 7.21 -4.81 -2.32
N ARG A 88 8.33 -4.59 -3.03
CA ARG A 88 9.62 -4.29 -2.39
C ARG A 88 9.57 -3.02 -1.55
N TRP A 89 8.78 -2.03 -1.96
CA TRP A 89 8.58 -0.82 -1.18
C TRP A 89 7.84 -1.12 0.13
N PHE A 90 6.79 -1.94 0.10
CA PHE A 90 6.07 -2.36 1.30
C PHE A 90 6.88 -3.31 2.21
N GLU A 91 7.71 -4.18 1.65
CA GLU A 91 8.70 -4.95 2.42
C GLU A 91 9.73 -4.02 3.09
N GLY A 92 10.14 -2.97 2.40
CA GLY A 92 10.95 -1.90 2.95
C GLY A 92 10.25 -1.20 4.13
N LEU A 93 8.95 -0.95 4.02
CA LEU A 93 8.16 -0.36 5.12
C LEU A 93 8.08 -1.32 6.32
N ALA A 94 7.75 -2.58 6.08
CA ALA A 94 7.66 -3.60 7.12
C ALA A 94 8.99 -3.86 7.85
N SER A 95 10.12 -3.73 7.15
CA SER A 95 11.46 -3.86 7.73
C SER A 95 11.99 -2.56 8.35
N GLY A 96 11.24 -1.45 8.29
CA GLY A 96 11.64 -0.14 8.79
C GLY A 96 12.65 0.61 7.91
N ARG A 97 12.94 0.10 6.70
CA ARG A 97 13.80 0.75 5.69
C ARG A 97 13.10 1.94 5.04
N ASN A 98 11.81 1.81 4.75
CA ASN A 98 10.97 2.89 4.23
C ASN A 98 10.10 3.46 5.37
N ARG A 99 9.69 4.72 5.22
CA ARG A 99 8.86 5.42 6.22
C ARG A 99 7.75 6.20 5.53
N LEU A 100 6.59 6.23 6.17
CA LEU A 100 5.49 7.10 5.79
C LEU A 100 5.73 8.51 6.34
N ARG A 101 5.41 9.52 5.53
CA ARG A 101 5.31 10.90 5.98
C ARG A 101 3.97 11.08 6.64
N THR A 102 3.96 11.62 7.85
CA THR A 102 2.73 12.05 8.53
C THR A 102 2.58 13.56 8.38
N THR A 103 1.34 14.01 8.21
CA THR A 103 1.01 15.44 8.10
C THR A 103 1.38 16.19 9.38
N THR A 104 1.26 15.50 10.51
CA THR A 104 1.82 15.90 11.81
C THR A 104 3.19 15.25 11.99
N GLN A 105 4.27 15.96 11.65
CA GLN A 105 5.62 15.49 11.97
C GLN A 105 5.84 15.44 13.48
N GLU A 106 5.85 14.24 14.06
CA GLU A 106 6.82 13.84 15.09
C GLU A 106 7.06 12.33 14.97
N SER A 107 7.94 11.92 14.05
CA SER A 107 8.53 10.57 14.09
C SER A 107 9.48 10.51 15.29
N ARG A 108 8.95 10.41 16.51
CA ARG A 108 9.77 10.14 17.68
C ARG A 108 10.28 8.71 17.56
N LYS A 109 11.62 8.57 17.53
CA LYS A 109 12.31 7.32 17.82
C LYS A 109 11.80 6.81 19.17
N SER A 110 10.86 5.88 19.20
CA SER A 110 10.70 5.00 20.35
C SER A 110 11.77 3.91 20.24
N GLY A 111 13.02 4.30 20.52
CA GLY A 111 13.99 3.33 21.01
C GLY A 111 13.44 2.73 22.30
N PHE A 112 13.72 1.45 22.52
CA PHE A 112 13.34 0.62 23.67
C PHE A 112 11.96 -0.05 23.59
N HIS A 113 11.94 -1.23 22.97
CA HIS A 113 11.04 -2.30 23.40
C HIS A 113 11.69 -3.09 24.55
N ASN A 114 10.90 -3.33 25.58
CA ASN A 114 11.08 -4.30 26.68
C ASN A 114 11.93 -3.85 27.90
N VAL A 115 11.42 -2.93 28.72
CA VAL A 115 11.72 -2.94 30.16
C VAL A 115 10.67 -3.81 30.87
N ARG A 116 11.05 -5.04 31.21
CA ARG A 116 10.27 -5.95 32.06
C ARG A 116 10.36 -5.42 33.49
N LEU A 117 9.30 -4.79 33.99
CA LEU A 117 9.18 -4.47 35.42
C LEU A 117 8.90 -5.78 36.18
N VAL A 118 9.95 -6.42 36.70
CA VAL A 118 9.83 -7.44 37.73
C VAL A 118 9.54 -6.71 39.04
N ARG A 119 8.39 -6.96 39.65
CA ARG A 119 8.12 -6.56 41.03
C ARG A 119 8.58 -7.69 41.95
N SER A 120 9.41 -7.32 42.93
CA SER A 120 9.85 -8.13 44.06
C SER A 120 8.69 -8.50 44.99
#